data_AF-A0A951BFN7-F1
#
_entry.id   AF-A0A951BFN7-F1
#
_cell.length_a   1.000
_cell.length_b   1.000
_cell.length_c   1.000
_cell.angle_alpha   90.00
_cell.angle_beta   90.00
_cell.angle_gamma   90.00
#
_symmetry.space_group_name_H-M   'P 1'
#
loop_
_entity.id
_entity.type
_entity.pdbx_description
1 polymer ?
#
loop_
_entity_poly.entity_id
_entity_poly.type
_entity_poly.pdbx_seq_one_letter_code
_entity_poly.pdbx_strand_id
1 'polypeptide(L)'
;MDRSLVYESLKSENERDYEIYLDCKTLLSLQKPVDELCNQDELQFQIVHQVEELWMKLAAHTLLDIDDYLIAGNTPRALTLMRRVDRILELMTAQLTLLETMSPKEYQEIRLRLGNGSGQESPGFRTLLRTAPHLWQSFEATYLVGQGKTVEQIYNSRYAHDEAYVLAEALIEFDELFQKFRWHHIMLIHRSIGMGAASLKGRSVDLLQTGARHRFYPQLWDIRSKMTDAWGNAYGHVRDPLSDG
;
A
#
# COMPACT_ATOMS: atom_id res chain seq x y z
N MET A 1 -16.04 -29.52 -19.72
CA MET A 1 -15.70 -28.28 -20.43
C MET A 1 -14.26 -28.41 -20.90
N ASP A 2 -13.99 -28.22 -22.19
CA ASP A 2 -12.63 -28.28 -22.73
C ASP A 2 -11.86 -27.02 -22.30
N ARG A 3 -10.76 -27.20 -21.55
CA ARG A 3 -9.95 -26.08 -21.06
C ARG A 3 -9.37 -25.29 -22.22
N SER A 4 -8.88 -25.95 -23.26
CA SER A 4 -8.25 -25.28 -24.40
C SER A 4 -9.22 -24.37 -25.13
N LEU A 5 -10.49 -24.77 -25.26
CA LEU A 5 -11.53 -23.92 -25.84
C LEU A 5 -11.83 -22.69 -24.98
N VAL A 6 -11.83 -22.82 -23.65
CA VAL A 6 -12.05 -21.69 -22.74
C VAL A 6 -10.87 -20.71 -22.82
N TYR A 7 -9.63 -21.20 -22.80
CA TYR A 7 -8.46 -20.33 -22.93
C TYR A 7 -8.37 -19.66 -24.30
N GLU A 8 -8.77 -20.33 -25.38
CA GLU A 8 -8.86 -19.70 -26.70
C GLU A 8 -9.90 -18.57 -26.72
N SER A 9 -11.04 -18.76 -26.04
CA SER A 9 -12.10 -17.74 -25.97
C SER A 9 -11.74 -16.49 -25.17
N LEU A 10 -10.67 -16.56 -24.35
CA LEU A 10 -10.15 -15.42 -23.59
C LEU A 10 -9.14 -14.60 -24.39
N LYS A 11 -8.64 -15.10 -25.52
CA LYS A 11 -7.72 -14.33 -26.37
C LYS A 11 -8.48 -13.18 -27.03
N SER A 12 -7.79 -12.06 -27.17
CA SER A 12 -8.28 -10.87 -27.86
C SER A 12 -7.43 -10.61 -29.08
N GLU A 13 -8.06 -10.35 -30.22
CA GLU A 13 -7.39 -9.81 -31.41
C GLU A 13 -7.50 -8.28 -31.51
N ASN A 14 -8.10 -7.63 -30.50
CA ASN A 14 -8.43 -6.20 -30.47
C ASN A 14 -9.31 -5.78 -31.66
N GLU A 15 -10.37 -6.55 -31.93
CA GLU A 15 -11.30 -6.25 -33.04
C GLU A 15 -12.44 -5.34 -32.60
N ARG A 16 -12.78 -5.35 -31.29
CA ARG A 16 -13.87 -4.55 -30.72
C ARG A 16 -13.33 -3.29 -30.04
N ASP A 17 -14.10 -2.22 -30.05
CA ASP A 17 -13.72 -0.93 -29.42
C ASP A 17 -13.29 -1.08 -27.96
N TYR A 18 -13.95 -1.96 -27.20
CA TYR A 18 -13.58 -2.27 -25.81
C TYR A 18 -12.15 -2.86 -25.72
N GLU A 19 -11.85 -3.82 -26.59
CA GLU A 19 -10.56 -4.51 -26.63
C GLU A 19 -9.46 -3.59 -27.11
N ILE A 20 -9.75 -2.74 -28.10
CA ILE A 20 -8.84 -1.71 -28.61
C ILE A 20 -8.53 -0.69 -27.51
N TYR A 21 -9.55 -0.20 -26.80
CA TYR A 21 -9.38 0.83 -25.77
C TYR A 21 -8.54 0.36 -24.57
N LEU A 22 -8.73 -0.88 -24.13
CA LEU A 22 -7.99 -1.46 -23.00
C LEU A 22 -6.71 -2.19 -23.40
N ASP A 23 -6.45 -2.32 -24.70
CA ASP A 23 -5.42 -3.19 -25.27
C ASP A 23 -5.48 -4.62 -24.69
N CYS A 24 -6.65 -5.25 -24.81
CA CYS A 24 -6.91 -6.57 -24.24
C CYS A 24 -5.95 -7.63 -24.80
N LYS A 25 -5.56 -7.54 -26.07
CA LYS A 25 -4.61 -8.46 -26.70
C LYS A 25 -3.29 -8.49 -25.94
N THR A 26 -2.69 -7.33 -25.70
CA THR A 26 -1.45 -7.26 -24.94
C THR A 26 -1.69 -7.62 -23.48
N LEU A 27 -2.70 -7.04 -22.82
CA LEU A 27 -2.94 -7.26 -21.39
C LEU A 27 -3.13 -8.76 -21.04
N LEU A 28 -3.91 -9.48 -21.85
CA LEU A 28 -4.23 -10.90 -21.64
C LEU A 28 -3.16 -11.86 -22.21
N SER A 29 -2.13 -11.33 -22.89
CA SER A 29 -0.96 -12.11 -23.32
C SER A 29 0.22 -12.01 -22.35
N LEU A 30 0.14 -11.21 -21.28
CA LEU A 30 1.24 -11.01 -20.33
C LEU A 30 1.38 -12.17 -19.33
N GLN A 31 0.40 -13.06 -19.24
CA GLN A 31 0.46 -14.25 -18.39
C GLN A 31 1.03 -15.43 -19.17
N LYS A 32 1.80 -16.30 -18.51
CA LYS A 32 2.33 -17.52 -19.15
C LYS A 32 1.23 -18.38 -19.78
N PRO A 33 1.50 -19.02 -20.94
CA PRO A 33 0.66 -20.08 -21.47
C PRO A 33 0.41 -21.20 -20.44
N VAL A 34 -0.77 -21.82 -20.49
CA VAL A 34 -1.23 -22.80 -19.49
C VAL A 34 -0.30 -24.01 -19.39
N ASP A 35 0.24 -24.44 -20.52
CA ASP A 35 1.17 -25.55 -20.65
C ASP A 35 2.59 -25.22 -20.16
N GLU A 36 2.90 -23.94 -19.95
CA GLU A 36 4.18 -23.48 -19.40
C GLU A 36 4.13 -23.20 -17.89
N LEU A 37 2.95 -23.25 -17.27
CA LEU A 37 2.79 -23.03 -15.84
C LEU A 37 3.49 -24.15 -15.04
N CYS A 38 4.21 -23.80 -13.98
CA CYS A 38 4.86 -24.81 -13.12
C CYS A 38 3.84 -25.60 -12.28
N ASN A 39 2.70 -25.00 -11.97
CA ASN A 39 1.52 -25.62 -11.37
C ASN A 39 0.27 -24.77 -11.61
N GLN A 40 -0.89 -25.22 -11.12
CA GLN A 40 -2.18 -24.56 -11.37
C GLN A 40 -2.33 -23.21 -10.65
N ASP A 41 -1.53 -22.94 -9.61
CA ASP A 41 -1.56 -21.69 -8.84
C ASP A 41 -0.64 -20.60 -9.42
N GLU A 42 0.23 -20.91 -10.38
CA GLU A 42 1.14 -19.90 -10.93
C GLU A 42 0.39 -18.80 -11.70
N LEU A 43 -0.78 -19.11 -12.27
CA LEU A 43 -1.60 -18.11 -12.97
C LEU A 43 -2.17 -17.06 -12.00
N GLN A 44 -2.76 -17.49 -10.87
CA GLN A 44 -3.25 -16.54 -9.86
C GLN A 44 -2.10 -15.72 -9.27
N PHE A 45 -0.93 -16.35 -9.07
CA PHE A 45 0.25 -15.66 -8.57
C PHE A 45 0.65 -14.52 -9.52
N GLN A 46 0.70 -14.77 -10.83
CA GLN A 46 0.99 -13.74 -11.83
C GLN A 46 -0.08 -12.64 -11.85
N ILE A 47 -1.36 -13.01 -11.88
CA ILE A 47 -2.46 -12.05 -12.01
C ILE A 47 -2.53 -11.11 -10.79
N VAL A 48 -2.43 -11.62 -9.56
CA VAL A 48 -2.48 -10.78 -8.35
C VAL A 48 -1.38 -9.72 -8.37
N HIS A 49 -0.15 -10.10 -8.71
CA HIS A 49 0.97 -9.15 -8.76
C HIS A 49 0.88 -8.19 -9.95
N GLN A 50 0.37 -8.62 -11.11
CA GLN A 50 0.15 -7.74 -12.26
C GLN A 50 -0.93 -6.69 -11.97
N VAL A 51 -2.04 -7.10 -11.36
CA VAL A 51 -3.09 -6.18 -10.89
C VAL A 51 -2.54 -5.20 -9.85
N GLU A 52 -1.68 -5.68 -8.95
CA GLU A 52 -1.00 -4.82 -7.98
C GLU A 52 -0.13 -3.75 -8.65
N GLU A 53 0.68 -4.10 -9.66
CA GLU A 53 1.46 -3.12 -10.42
C GLU A 53 0.59 -2.09 -11.15
N LEU A 54 -0.57 -2.49 -11.68
CA LEU A 54 -1.54 -1.56 -12.28
C LEU A 54 -2.15 -0.61 -11.23
N TRP A 55 -2.49 -1.13 -10.05
CA TRP A 55 -2.97 -0.31 -8.93
C TRP A 55 -1.92 0.67 -8.44
N MET A 56 -0.68 0.22 -8.26
CA MET A 56 0.42 1.09 -7.87
C MET A 56 0.74 2.16 -8.91
N LYS A 57 0.60 1.85 -10.21
CA LYS A 57 0.70 2.84 -11.29
C LYS A 57 -0.37 3.93 -11.16
N LEU A 58 -1.63 3.55 -10.94
CA LEU A 58 -2.73 4.51 -10.76
C LEU A 58 -2.56 5.34 -9.48
N ALA A 59 -2.14 4.70 -8.38
CA ALA A 59 -1.84 5.39 -7.13
C ALA A 59 -0.71 6.40 -7.32
N ALA A 60 0.41 6.01 -7.94
CA ALA A 60 1.53 6.91 -8.20
C ALA A 60 1.13 8.11 -9.08
N HIS A 61 0.35 7.88 -10.15
CA HIS A 61 -0.18 8.95 -10.97
C HIS A 61 -1.08 9.91 -10.17
N THR A 62 -1.97 9.36 -9.33
CA THR A 62 -2.87 10.16 -8.50
C THR A 62 -2.13 10.93 -7.41
N LEU A 63 -1.05 10.37 -6.84
CA LEU A 63 -0.22 11.04 -5.84
C LEU A 63 0.50 12.27 -6.41
N LEU A 64 0.90 12.24 -7.70
CA LEU A 64 1.46 13.41 -8.37
C LEU A 64 0.42 14.54 -8.48
N ASP A 65 -0.80 14.21 -8.90
CA ASP A 65 -1.90 15.19 -8.94
C ASP A 65 -2.18 15.76 -7.54
N ILE A 66 -2.20 14.91 -6.51
CA ILE A 66 -2.39 15.35 -5.11
C ILE A 66 -1.31 16.35 -4.72
N ASP A 67 -0.04 16.08 -5.03
CA ASP A 67 1.08 16.97 -4.72
C ASP A 67 0.90 18.34 -5.37
N ASP A 68 0.55 18.37 -6.66
CA ASP A 68 0.26 19.61 -7.39
C ASP A 68 -0.89 20.41 -6.73
N TYR A 69 -1.95 19.72 -6.28
CA TYR A 69 -3.07 20.38 -5.59
C TYR A 69 -2.73 20.82 -4.16
N LEU A 70 -1.84 20.12 -3.45
CA LEU A 70 -1.33 20.57 -2.16
C LEU A 70 -0.51 21.85 -2.32
N ILE A 71 0.35 21.92 -3.34
CA ILE A 71 1.13 23.12 -3.67
C ILE A 71 0.21 24.28 -4.03
N ALA A 72 -0.85 24.02 -4.80
CA ALA A 72 -1.82 25.04 -5.22
C ALA A 72 -2.81 25.47 -4.12
N GLY A 73 -2.80 24.85 -2.95
CA GLY A 73 -3.77 25.15 -1.88
C GLY A 73 -5.20 24.66 -2.18
N ASN A 74 -5.38 23.68 -3.08
CA ASN A 74 -6.70 23.17 -3.46
C ASN A 74 -7.08 21.96 -2.61
N THR A 75 -7.43 22.23 -1.35
CA THR A 75 -7.82 21.21 -0.36
C THR A 75 -8.93 20.26 -0.84
N PRO A 76 -10.07 20.73 -1.39
CA PRO A 76 -11.15 19.82 -1.79
C PRO A 76 -10.73 18.81 -2.85
N ARG A 77 -9.88 19.22 -3.80
CA ARG A 77 -9.40 18.34 -4.85
C ARG A 77 -8.36 17.35 -4.34
N ALA A 78 -7.42 17.80 -3.52
CA ALA A 78 -6.45 16.93 -2.86
C ALA A 78 -7.17 15.82 -2.06
N LEU A 79 -8.15 16.18 -1.21
CA LEU A 79 -8.94 15.21 -0.43
C LEU A 79 -9.73 14.21 -1.30
N THR A 80 -10.32 14.68 -2.40
CA THR A 80 -11.03 13.80 -3.34
C THR A 80 -10.11 12.73 -3.93
N LEU A 81 -8.86 13.11 -4.22
CA LEU A 81 -7.87 12.20 -4.79
C LEU A 81 -7.21 11.31 -3.73
N MET A 82 -6.99 11.81 -2.51
CA MET A 82 -6.53 10.99 -1.38
C MET A 82 -7.44 9.78 -1.17
N ARG A 83 -8.76 10.01 -1.14
CA ARG A 83 -9.76 8.93 -1.06
C ARG A 83 -9.64 7.88 -2.16
N ARG A 84 -9.22 8.26 -3.36
CA ARG A 84 -8.97 7.31 -4.45
C ARG A 84 -7.76 6.45 -4.13
N VAL A 85 -6.67 7.05 -3.66
CA VAL A 85 -5.45 6.33 -3.27
C VAL A 85 -5.72 5.39 -2.10
N ASP A 86 -6.49 5.84 -1.10
CA ASP A 86 -6.88 5.01 0.04
C ASP A 86 -7.65 3.77 -0.42
N ARG A 87 -8.62 3.95 -1.32
CA ARG A 87 -9.37 2.83 -1.90
C ARG A 87 -8.49 1.87 -2.70
N ILE A 88 -7.47 2.39 -3.39
CA ILE A 88 -6.51 1.55 -4.09
C ILE A 88 -5.69 0.73 -3.09
N LEU A 89 -5.21 1.31 -1.99
CA LEU A 89 -4.47 0.60 -0.95
C LEU A 89 -5.32 -0.48 -0.25
N GLU A 90 -6.60 -0.19 -0.02
CA GLU A 90 -7.57 -1.19 0.48
C GLU A 90 -7.72 -2.36 -0.50
N LEU A 91 -7.86 -2.09 -1.80
CA LEU A 91 -7.95 -3.13 -2.84
C LEU A 91 -6.68 -3.97 -2.91
N MET A 92 -5.50 -3.33 -2.88
CA MET A 92 -4.20 -4.01 -2.83
C MET A 92 -4.06 -4.90 -1.60
N THR A 93 -4.57 -4.46 -0.44
CA THR A 93 -4.54 -5.27 0.79
C THR A 93 -5.53 -6.43 0.71
N ALA A 94 -6.77 -6.18 0.27
CA ALA A 94 -7.82 -7.18 0.23
C ALA A 94 -7.51 -8.34 -0.73
N GLN A 95 -6.90 -8.05 -1.89
CA GLN A 95 -6.57 -9.09 -2.87
C GLN A 95 -5.53 -10.10 -2.36
N LEU A 96 -4.72 -9.77 -1.35
CA LEU A 96 -3.73 -10.70 -0.78
C LEU A 96 -4.38 -11.99 -0.28
N THR A 97 -5.66 -11.93 0.11
CA THR A 97 -6.43 -13.10 0.54
C THR A 97 -6.61 -14.16 -0.56
N LEU A 98 -6.52 -13.79 -1.85
CA LEU A 98 -6.47 -14.76 -2.95
C LEU A 98 -5.21 -15.62 -2.88
N LEU A 99 -4.06 -15.04 -2.52
CA LEU A 99 -2.82 -15.80 -2.38
C LEU A 99 -2.82 -16.72 -1.16
N GLU A 100 -3.74 -16.52 -0.21
CA GLU A 100 -3.92 -17.41 0.93
C GLU A 100 -4.59 -18.75 0.58
N THR A 101 -5.23 -18.84 -0.59
CA THR A 101 -5.84 -20.09 -1.08
C THR A 101 -4.82 -21.04 -1.70
N MET A 102 -3.60 -20.55 -1.99
CA MET A 102 -2.47 -21.35 -2.45
C MET A 102 -1.81 -22.09 -1.29
N SER A 103 -1.52 -23.38 -1.44
CA SER A 103 -0.78 -24.10 -0.40
C SER A 103 0.69 -23.67 -0.36
N PRO A 104 1.36 -23.77 0.80
CA PRO A 104 2.81 -23.58 0.88
C PRO A 104 3.59 -24.48 -0.09
N LYS A 105 3.08 -25.68 -0.41
CA LYS A 105 3.72 -26.63 -1.33
C LYS A 105 3.72 -26.11 -2.77
N GLU A 106 2.57 -25.67 -3.28
CA GLU A 106 2.47 -25.08 -4.63
C GLU A 106 3.31 -23.80 -4.74
N TYR A 107 3.33 -22.98 -3.68
CA TYR A 107 4.20 -21.81 -3.66
C TYR A 107 5.69 -22.16 -3.77
N GLN A 108 6.16 -23.26 -3.16
CA GLN A 108 7.58 -23.65 -3.29
C GLN A 108 7.96 -23.94 -4.75
N GLU A 109 7.07 -24.53 -5.54
CA GLU A 109 7.33 -24.81 -6.96
C GLU A 109 7.42 -23.51 -7.79
N ILE A 110 6.53 -22.55 -7.52
CA ILE A 110 6.59 -21.21 -8.12
C ILE A 110 7.88 -20.50 -7.70
N ARG A 111 8.23 -20.56 -6.42
CA ARG A 111 9.42 -19.94 -5.85
C ARG A 111 10.72 -20.39 -6.53
N LEU A 112 10.81 -21.65 -6.96
CA LEU A 112 11.96 -22.16 -7.73
C LEU A 112 12.12 -21.47 -9.09
N ARG A 113 11.02 -20.97 -9.69
CA ARG A 113 11.01 -20.29 -10.99
C ARG A 113 11.25 -18.78 -10.88
N LEU A 114 11.01 -18.17 -9.71
CA LEU A 114 11.23 -16.74 -9.47
C LEU A 114 12.73 -16.34 -9.49
N GLY A 115 13.65 -17.29 -9.38
CA GLY A 115 15.09 -17.02 -9.37
C GLY A 115 15.46 -16.09 -8.21
N ASN A 116 16.05 -14.92 -8.51
CA ASN A 116 16.39 -13.90 -7.51
C ASN A 116 15.30 -12.83 -7.33
N GLY A 117 14.13 -12.96 -7.97
CA GLY A 117 13.08 -11.95 -7.94
C GLY A 117 12.55 -11.66 -6.54
N SER A 118 12.32 -10.39 -6.22
CA SER A 118 11.75 -9.95 -4.95
C SER A 118 10.76 -8.80 -5.16
N GLY A 119 9.69 -8.75 -4.36
CA GLY A 119 8.78 -7.60 -4.33
C GLY A 119 9.47 -6.26 -4.00
N GLN A 120 10.67 -6.28 -3.40
CA GLN A 120 11.49 -5.06 -3.20
C GLN A 120 11.99 -4.43 -4.51
N GLU A 121 11.93 -5.18 -5.61
CA GLU A 121 12.29 -4.73 -6.96
C GLU A 121 11.11 -4.21 -7.74
N SER A 122 9.89 -4.30 -7.19
CA SER A 122 8.67 -3.76 -7.80
C SER A 122 8.86 -2.28 -8.16
N PRO A 123 8.74 -1.92 -9.45
CA PRO A 123 8.80 -0.53 -9.88
C PRO A 123 7.68 0.32 -9.27
N GLY A 124 6.45 -0.21 -9.21
CA GLY A 124 5.31 0.45 -8.60
C GLY A 124 5.56 0.72 -7.12
N PHE A 125 5.92 -0.30 -6.34
CA PHE A 125 6.12 -0.17 -4.90
C PHE A 125 7.24 0.83 -4.58
N ARG A 126 8.39 0.71 -5.27
CA ARG A 126 9.52 1.65 -5.11
C ARG A 126 9.13 3.08 -5.45
N THR A 127 8.23 3.27 -6.41
CA THR A 127 7.73 4.59 -6.77
C THR A 127 6.88 5.16 -5.63
N LEU A 128 5.93 4.40 -5.08
CA LEU A 128 5.14 4.84 -3.93
C LEU A 128 6.01 5.21 -2.72
N LEU A 129 7.04 4.40 -2.41
CA LEU A 129 7.98 4.69 -1.32
C LEU A 129 8.72 6.03 -1.51
N ARG A 130 9.04 6.40 -2.74
CA ARG A 130 9.73 7.67 -3.04
C ARG A 130 8.76 8.84 -3.08
N THR A 131 7.55 8.65 -3.59
CA THR A 131 6.56 9.72 -3.75
C THR A 131 5.95 10.14 -2.42
N ALA A 132 5.66 9.20 -1.52
CA ALA A 132 4.98 9.49 -0.25
C ALA A 132 5.63 10.59 0.60
N PRO A 133 6.98 10.63 0.78
CA PRO A 133 7.64 11.73 1.51
C PRO A 133 7.49 13.12 0.88
N HIS A 134 7.29 13.21 -0.44
CA HIS A 134 7.12 14.51 -1.12
C HIS A 134 5.81 15.19 -0.73
N LEU A 135 4.73 14.42 -0.54
CA LEU A 135 3.45 14.96 -0.09
C LEU A 135 3.58 15.71 1.25
N TRP A 136 4.41 15.20 2.17
CA TRP A 136 4.67 15.89 3.43
C TRP A 136 5.32 17.24 3.22
N GLN A 137 6.30 17.32 2.31
CA GLN A 137 7.02 18.57 2.02
C GLN A 137 6.05 19.62 1.48
N SER A 138 5.18 19.26 0.54
CA SER A 138 4.17 20.14 -0.03
C SER A 138 3.10 20.53 0.99
N PHE A 139 2.61 19.58 1.80
CA PHE A 139 1.67 19.85 2.87
C PHE A 139 2.25 20.80 3.92
N GLU A 140 3.46 20.53 4.40
CA GLU A 140 4.15 21.33 5.41
C GLU A 140 4.44 22.75 4.90
N ALA A 141 4.89 22.88 3.65
CA ALA A 141 5.14 24.18 3.04
C ALA A 141 3.86 25.02 2.92
N THR A 142 2.76 24.45 2.42
CA THR A 142 1.53 25.20 2.13
C THR A 142 0.65 25.41 3.36
N TYR A 143 0.41 24.35 4.15
CA TYR A 143 -0.64 24.35 5.19
C TYR A 143 -0.11 24.53 6.61
N LEU A 144 1.19 24.31 6.84
CA LEU A 144 1.84 24.57 8.12
C LEU A 144 2.67 25.85 8.06
N VAL A 145 3.86 25.80 7.47
CA VAL A 145 4.81 26.91 7.41
C VAL A 145 4.19 28.13 6.73
N GLY A 146 3.57 27.94 5.56
CA GLY A 146 2.92 29.00 4.79
C GLY A 146 1.75 29.69 5.51
N GLN A 147 1.15 29.02 6.49
CA GLN A 147 0.05 29.57 7.31
C GLN A 147 0.48 29.93 8.73
N GLY A 148 1.77 29.82 9.06
CA GLY A 148 2.28 30.08 10.42
C GLY A 148 1.71 29.12 11.46
N LYS A 149 1.44 27.87 11.06
CA LYS A 149 0.89 26.80 11.91
C LYS A 149 1.93 25.73 12.22
N THR A 150 1.74 25.03 13.33
CA THR A 150 2.47 23.80 13.68
C THR A 150 1.51 22.61 13.75
N VAL A 151 2.06 21.38 13.70
CA VAL A 151 1.27 20.15 13.92
C VAL A 151 0.52 20.21 15.26
N GLU A 152 1.16 20.69 16.32
CA GLU A 152 0.51 20.84 17.62
C GLU A 152 -0.68 21.83 17.59
N GLN A 153 -0.56 22.92 16.83
CA GLN A 153 -1.63 23.90 16.74
C GLN A 153 -2.85 23.35 16.00
N ILE A 154 -2.65 22.59 14.92
CA ILE A 154 -3.77 22.02 14.15
C ILE A 154 -4.48 20.88 14.90
N TYR A 155 -3.81 20.18 15.82
CA TYR A 155 -4.40 19.06 16.57
C TYR A 155 -4.85 19.42 18.00
N ASN A 156 -4.29 20.46 18.61
CA ASN A 156 -4.48 20.73 20.03
C ASN A 156 -4.63 22.22 20.34
N SER A 157 -3.53 22.98 20.38
CA SER A 157 -3.51 24.31 21.00
C SER A 157 -4.32 25.39 20.26
N ARG A 158 -4.67 25.14 19.00
CA ARG A 158 -5.55 26.00 18.17
C ARG A 158 -6.50 25.16 17.33
N TYR A 159 -6.97 24.03 17.87
CA TYR A 159 -7.81 23.10 17.12
C TYR A 159 -9.09 23.78 16.59
N ALA A 160 -9.22 23.78 15.26
CA ALA A 160 -10.34 24.41 14.55
C ALA A 160 -10.96 23.50 13.48
N HIS A 161 -10.48 22.26 13.33
CA HIS A 161 -10.89 21.34 12.27
C HIS A 161 -10.81 21.97 10.87
N ASP A 162 -9.75 22.75 10.62
CA ASP A 162 -9.56 23.48 9.38
C ASP A 162 -8.95 22.61 8.28
N GLU A 163 -8.68 23.22 7.13
CA GLU A 163 -8.10 22.55 5.96
C GLU A 163 -6.78 21.82 6.28
N ALA A 164 -5.93 22.41 7.12
CA ALA A 164 -4.65 21.81 7.50
C ALA A 164 -4.86 20.56 8.36
N TYR A 165 -5.83 20.59 9.28
CA TYR A 165 -6.21 19.42 10.07
C TYR A 165 -6.76 18.30 9.18
N VAL A 166 -7.74 18.57 8.31
CA VAL A 166 -8.38 17.50 7.52
C VAL A 166 -7.41 16.87 6.50
N LEU A 167 -6.49 17.65 5.93
CA LEU A 167 -5.43 17.11 5.08
C LEU A 167 -4.41 16.29 5.87
N ALA A 168 -4.07 16.72 7.09
CA ALA A 168 -3.20 15.93 7.96
C ALA A 168 -3.84 14.56 8.30
N GLU A 169 -5.15 14.52 8.55
CA GLU A 169 -5.86 13.26 8.79
C GLU A 169 -5.89 12.37 7.54
N ALA A 170 -6.06 12.94 6.34
CA ALA A 170 -5.97 12.17 5.10
C ALA A 170 -4.55 11.60 4.86
N LEU A 171 -3.50 12.38 5.16
CA LEU A 171 -2.11 11.93 5.01
C LEU A 171 -1.80 10.77 5.96
N ILE A 172 -2.21 10.86 7.23
CA ILE A 172 -1.98 9.75 8.15
C ILE A 172 -2.80 8.51 7.79
N GLU A 173 -4.03 8.66 7.30
CA GLU A 173 -4.83 7.53 6.82
C GLU A 173 -4.11 6.80 5.67
N PHE A 174 -3.52 7.53 4.73
CA PHE A 174 -2.67 6.94 3.69
C PHE A 174 -1.46 6.17 4.27
N ASP A 175 -0.72 6.74 5.23
CA ASP A 175 0.42 6.07 5.88
C ASP A 175 -0.06 4.80 6.63
N GLU A 176 -1.17 4.89 7.36
CA GLU A 176 -1.78 3.76 8.07
C GLU A 176 -2.17 2.62 7.13
N LEU A 177 -2.87 2.92 6.04
CA LEU A 177 -3.26 1.94 5.03
C LEU A 177 -2.04 1.28 4.39
N PHE A 178 -0.97 2.04 4.15
CA PHE A 178 0.29 1.48 3.66
C PHE A 178 0.95 0.53 4.67
N GLN A 179 0.90 0.83 5.97
CA GLN A 179 1.39 -0.11 6.99
C GLN A 179 0.50 -1.35 7.10
N LYS A 180 -0.82 -1.20 7.02
CA LYS A 180 -1.76 -2.33 7.00
C LYS A 180 -1.41 -3.26 5.84
N PHE A 181 -1.22 -2.72 4.64
CA PHE A 181 -0.78 -3.49 3.48
C PHE A 181 0.53 -4.27 3.77
N ARG A 182 1.57 -3.58 4.25
CA ARG A 182 2.86 -4.21 4.58
C ARG A 182 2.71 -5.34 5.60
N TRP A 183 1.89 -5.15 6.62
CA TRP A 183 1.66 -6.15 7.65
C TRP A 183 0.94 -7.38 7.10
N HIS A 184 -0.13 -7.20 6.32
CA HIS A 184 -0.83 -8.31 5.68
C HIS A 184 0.11 -9.09 4.74
N HIS A 185 0.94 -8.39 3.97
CA HIS A 185 1.94 -9.02 3.12
C HIS A 185 2.98 -9.81 3.93
N ILE A 186 3.44 -9.30 5.09
CA ILE A 186 4.33 -10.06 5.99
C ILE A 186 3.64 -11.32 6.53
N MET A 187 2.37 -11.23 6.91
CA MET A 187 1.61 -12.39 7.40
C MET A 187 1.41 -13.44 6.29
N LEU A 188 1.14 -13.01 5.06
CA LEU A 188 1.09 -13.88 3.89
C LEU A 188 2.43 -14.60 3.68
N ILE A 189 3.55 -13.88 3.72
CA ILE A 189 4.88 -14.49 3.63
C ILE A 189 5.10 -15.50 4.77
N HIS A 190 4.70 -15.14 5.99
CA HIS A 190 4.88 -16.00 7.15
C HIS A 190 4.16 -17.35 6.98
N ARG A 191 2.90 -17.34 6.51
CA ARG A 191 2.17 -18.59 6.26
C ARG A 191 2.67 -19.37 5.05
N SER A 192 3.23 -18.70 4.04
CA SER A 192 3.69 -19.36 2.81
C SER A 192 5.09 -19.98 2.93
N ILE A 193 6.02 -19.34 3.65
CA ILE A 193 7.42 -19.80 3.77
C ILE A 193 8.00 -19.83 5.19
N GLY A 194 7.32 -19.25 6.18
CA GLY A 194 7.84 -19.08 7.54
C GLY A 194 8.80 -17.89 7.71
N MET A 195 8.97 -17.40 8.95
CA MET A 195 9.87 -16.24 9.23
C MET A 195 11.36 -16.59 9.16
N GLY A 196 11.74 -17.83 9.43
CA GLY A 196 13.14 -18.27 9.47
C GLY A 196 13.73 -18.65 8.11
N ALA A 197 12.93 -18.59 7.04
CA ALA A 197 13.39 -18.95 5.70
C ALA A 197 14.27 -17.85 5.11
N ALA A 198 15.39 -18.24 4.47
CA ALA A 198 16.18 -17.31 3.69
C ALA A 198 15.36 -16.82 2.47
N SER A 199 15.38 -15.52 2.19
CA SER A 199 14.84 -15.02 0.92
C SER A 199 15.69 -15.53 -0.25
N LEU A 200 15.15 -15.41 -1.46
CA LEU A 200 15.85 -15.78 -2.70
C LEU A 200 17.20 -15.06 -2.88
N LYS A 201 17.40 -13.90 -2.22
CA LYS A 201 18.68 -13.15 -2.21
C LYS A 201 19.52 -13.39 -0.95
N GLY A 202 19.22 -14.42 -0.16
CA GLY A 202 19.91 -14.69 1.11
C GLY A 202 19.67 -13.65 2.21
N ARG A 203 18.69 -12.74 2.01
CA ARG A 203 18.32 -11.73 3.00
C ARG A 203 17.22 -12.29 3.91
N SER A 204 17.30 -12.00 5.21
CA SER A 204 16.28 -12.43 6.16
C SER A 204 14.94 -11.72 5.91
N VAL A 205 13.84 -12.40 6.25
CA VAL A 205 12.50 -11.81 6.37
C VAL A 205 12.49 -10.61 7.33
N ASP A 206 13.48 -10.50 8.23
CA ASP A 206 13.68 -9.38 9.16
C ASP A 206 13.78 -8.00 8.48
N LEU A 207 14.24 -7.93 7.23
CA LEU A 207 14.25 -6.67 6.47
C LEU A 207 12.84 -6.17 6.16
N LEU A 208 11.88 -7.08 5.99
CA LEU A 208 10.47 -6.73 5.80
C LEU A 208 9.88 -6.16 7.09
N GLN A 209 10.26 -6.71 8.24
CA GLN A 209 9.86 -6.16 9.55
C GLN A 209 10.42 -4.76 9.79
N THR A 210 11.65 -4.49 9.33
CA THR A 210 12.23 -3.13 9.39
C THR A 210 11.43 -2.16 8.54
N GLY A 211 11.07 -2.57 7.31
CA GLY A 211 10.22 -1.77 6.42
C GLY A 211 8.85 -1.47 7.02
N ALA A 212 8.21 -2.43 7.70
CA ALA A 212 6.91 -2.25 8.35
C ALA A 212 6.89 -1.24 9.51
N ARG A 213 8.06 -0.82 10.01
CA ARG A 213 8.16 0.22 11.04
C ARG A 213 8.37 1.62 10.46
N HIS A 214 8.63 1.73 9.17
CA HIS A 214 8.92 3.02 8.54
C HIS A 214 7.62 3.78 8.25
N ARG A 215 7.34 4.80 9.07
CA ARG A 215 6.25 5.77 8.92
C ARG A 215 6.69 6.87 7.96
N PHE A 216 5.85 7.22 6.98
CA PHE A 216 6.13 8.34 6.07
C PHE A 216 5.98 9.69 6.77
N TYR A 217 5.01 9.80 7.70
CA TYR A 217 4.65 11.06 8.35
C TYR A 217 4.77 10.97 9.88
N PRO A 218 5.97 10.69 10.42
CA PRO A 218 6.17 10.45 11.85
C PRO A 218 5.65 11.59 12.74
N GLN A 219 5.72 12.84 12.28
CA GLN A 219 5.20 14.02 12.99
C GLN A 219 3.71 13.89 13.31
N LEU A 220 2.93 13.33 12.37
CA LEU A 220 1.50 13.12 12.57
C LEU A 220 1.27 12.01 13.60
N TRP A 221 2.01 10.93 13.58
CA TRP A 221 1.89 9.88 14.60
C TRP A 221 2.31 10.37 15.99
N ASP A 222 3.46 11.05 16.08
CA ASP A 222 4.11 11.39 17.35
C ASP A 222 3.37 12.49 18.13
N ILE A 223 2.58 13.36 17.47
CA ILE A 223 1.78 14.39 18.18
C ILE A 223 0.74 13.76 19.11
N ARG A 224 0.27 12.53 18.82
CA ARG A 224 -0.77 11.84 19.60
C ARG A 224 -0.23 11.45 20.98
N SER A 225 1.02 10.99 21.06
CA SER A 225 1.71 10.76 22.34
C SER A 225 1.85 12.07 23.12
N LYS A 226 2.35 13.14 22.49
CA LYS A 226 2.54 14.43 23.15
C LYS A 226 1.23 15.00 23.73
N MET A 227 0.14 14.91 22.97
CA MET A 227 -1.19 15.34 23.43
C MET A 227 -1.68 14.51 24.61
N THR A 228 -1.54 13.18 24.50
CA THR A 228 -2.00 12.24 25.54
C THR A 228 -1.23 12.46 26.85
N ASP A 229 0.09 12.60 26.78
CA ASP A 229 0.94 12.86 27.96
C ASP A 229 0.60 14.21 28.61
N ALA A 230 0.35 15.25 27.81
CA ALA A 230 -0.05 16.56 28.31
C ALA A 230 -1.42 16.54 29.01
N TRP A 231 -2.39 15.81 28.47
CA TRP A 231 -3.72 15.66 29.08
C TRP A 231 -3.72 14.76 30.31
N GLY A 232 -2.97 13.67 30.28
CA GLY A 232 -2.85 12.72 31.40
C GLY A 232 -2.25 13.35 32.65
N ASN A 233 -1.36 14.33 32.50
CA ASN A 233 -0.83 15.11 33.61
C ASN A 233 -1.85 16.11 34.21
N ALA A 234 -2.93 16.42 33.47
CA ALA A 234 -3.94 17.38 33.89
C ALA A 234 -5.21 16.72 34.48
N TYR A 235 -5.48 15.45 34.15
CA TYR A 235 -6.73 14.77 34.52
C TYR A 235 -6.51 13.29 34.91
N GLY A 236 -6.99 12.92 36.10
CA GLY A 236 -7.09 11.53 36.56
C GLY A 236 -6.54 11.31 37.97
N HIS A 237 -7.21 10.46 38.75
CA HIS A 237 -6.60 9.88 39.95
C HIS A 237 -5.74 8.68 39.52
N VAL A 238 -4.44 8.72 39.82
CA VAL A 238 -3.57 7.55 39.69
C VAL A 238 -4.17 6.46 40.57
N ARG A 239 -4.62 5.37 39.94
CA ARG A 239 -5.08 4.17 40.65
C ARG A 239 -3.89 3.27 40.92
N ASP A 240 -3.96 2.50 42.00
CA ASP A 240 -3.01 1.42 42.21
C ASP A 240 -3.03 0.46 41.00
N PRO A 241 -1.89 -0.11 40.61
CA PRO A 241 -1.84 -1.14 39.57
C PRO A 241 -2.84 -2.25 39.88
N LEU A 242 -3.49 -2.79 38.85
CA LEU A 242 -4.30 -4.00 39.00
C LEU A 242 -3.38 -5.09 39.58
N SER A 243 -3.72 -5.61 40.76
CA SER A 243 -3.01 -6.76 41.32
C SER A 243 -3.12 -7.92 40.34
N ASP A 244 -1.99 -8.51 39.94
CA ASP A 244 -1.96 -9.69 39.08
C ASP A 244 -2.87 -10.78 39.68
N GLY A 245 -3.97 -11.06 38.99
CA GLY A 245 -4.94 -12.12 39.32
C GLY A 245 -4.62 -13.41 38.60
#